data_AF-A0A3A4UBQ1-F1
#
_entry.id   AF-A0A3A4UBQ1-F1
#
_cell.length_a   1.000
_cell.length_b   1.000
_cell.length_c   1.000
_cell.angle_alpha   90.00
_cell.angle_beta   90.00
_cell.angle_gamma   90.00
#
_symmetry.space_group_name_H-M   'P 1'
#
loop_
_entity.id
_entity.type
_entity.pdbx_description
1 polymer ?
#
loop_
_entity_poly.entity_id
_entity_poly.type
_entity_poly.pdbx_seq_one_letter_code
_entity_poly.pdbx_strand_id
1 'polypeptide(L)'
;MKKTALGLFLLGGSGLVTWHLFWFLGSLLKSDNPGFMATTITLAIGIHELFHLLAFESVGMKSYALVHPLGGITVPFKTEIQKIYQVHWSRYSGIALVGLIGNALIVCASTILNQSGLLTNEELSKIVNFNGALMLFCLLPLWETDGHLFAKALFDSIPEHQDMPVAHALTVVAVAIFGIAVFASAQTFAVPGLLVVYGLRKNAHEDEHLGSKHRLAMTTKQRWFWTAVYFLLLSLAVFFICISQPWWKI
;
A
#
# COMPACT_ATOMS: atom_id res chain seq x y z
N MET A 1 5.18 26.34 -14.72
CA MET A 1 5.73 25.05 -14.24
C MET A 1 4.91 23.90 -14.79
N LYS A 2 5.54 22.83 -15.30
CA LYS A 2 4.82 21.59 -15.67
C LYS A 2 4.09 21.05 -14.43
N LYS A 3 2.88 20.51 -14.61
CA LYS A 3 1.91 20.19 -13.54
C LYS A 3 2.49 19.24 -12.47
N THR A 4 3.31 18.29 -12.89
CA THR A 4 4.07 17.34 -12.04
C THR A 4 5.12 18.00 -11.15
N ALA A 5 5.64 19.17 -11.54
CA ALA A 5 6.72 19.82 -10.80
C ALA A 5 6.27 20.32 -9.42
N LEU A 6 5.01 20.75 -9.27
CA LEU A 6 4.49 21.17 -7.96
C LEU A 6 4.27 19.97 -7.03
N GLY A 7 3.68 18.88 -7.54
CA GLY A 7 3.49 17.65 -6.77
C GLY A 7 4.82 17.06 -6.29
N LEU A 8 5.83 17.00 -7.18
CA LEU A 8 7.17 16.56 -6.82
C LEU A 8 7.87 17.50 -5.84
N PHE A 9 7.68 18.81 -5.97
CA PHE A 9 8.23 19.80 -5.04
C PHE A 9 7.65 19.62 -3.63
N LEU A 10 6.34 19.43 -3.51
CA LEU A 10 5.68 19.19 -2.23
C LEU A 10 6.10 17.86 -1.61
N LEU A 11 6.20 16.79 -2.41
CA LEU A 11 6.69 15.49 -1.97
C LEU A 11 8.13 15.60 -1.45
N GLY A 12 9.03 16.26 -2.18
CA GLY A 12 10.42 16.46 -1.78
C GLY A 12 10.55 17.31 -0.52
N GLY A 13 9.84 18.44 -0.45
CA GLY A 13 9.87 19.34 0.70
C GLY A 13 9.33 18.69 1.98
N SER A 14 8.17 18.02 1.90
CA SER A 14 7.58 17.30 3.03
C SER A 14 8.40 16.07 3.43
N GLY A 15 9.01 15.38 2.46
CA GLY A 15 9.96 14.29 2.69
C GLY A 15 11.19 14.72 3.47
N LEU A 16 11.80 15.86 3.12
CA LEU A 16 12.95 16.40 3.86
C LEU A 16 12.60 16.76 5.31
N VAL A 17 11.46 17.43 5.53
CA VAL A 17 10.99 17.77 6.88
C VAL A 17 10.74 16.50 7.70
N THR A 18 10.08 15.50 7.10
CA THR A 18 9.77 14.22 7.75
C THR A 18 11.05 13.43 8.05
N TRP A 19 12.02 13.42 7.14
CA TRP A 19 13.33 12.82 7.35
C TRP A 19 14.05 13.43 8.55
N HIS A 20 14.11 14.77 8.63
CA HIS A 20 14.73 15.45 9.77
C HIS A 20 14.07 15.11 11.09
N LEU A 21 12.74 15.01 11.11
CA LEU A 21 12.01 14.61 12.30
C LEU A 21 12.30 13.16 12.71
N PHE A 22 12.31 12.21 11.77
CA PHE A 22 12.67 10.82 12.08
C PHE A 22 14.12 10.68 12.54
N TRP A 23 15.05 11.42 11.93
CA TRP A 23 16.44 11.46 12.36
C TRP A 23 16.56 12.01 13.80
N PHE A 24 15.84 13.09 14.10
CA PHE A 24 15.83 13.69 15.43
C PHE A 24 15.22 12.74 16.48
N LEU A 25 14.08 12.11 16.18
CA LEU A 25 13.44 11.13 17.05
C LEU A 25 14.32 9.90 17.26
N GLY A 26 14.93 9.36 16.20
CA GLY A 26 15.87 8.25 16.30
C GLY A 26 17.07 8.59 17.18
N SER A 27 17.58 9.82 17.08
CA SER A 27 18.68 10.31 17.93
C SER A 27 18.25 10.43 19.40
N LEU A 28 17.06 10.97 19.65
CA LEU A 28 16.48 11.08 21.00
C LEU A 28 16.26 9.71 21.65
N LEU A 29 15.80 8.73 20.86
CA LEU A 29 15.55 7.35 21.29
C LEU A 29 16.80 6.47 21.29
N LYS A 30 17.98 7.04 21.03
CA LYS A 30 19.27 6.32 21.00
C LYS A 30 19.31 5.14 20.02
N SER A 31 18.71 5.31 18.85
CA SER A 31 18.90 4.37 17.74
C SER A 31 20.37 4.32 17.34
N ASP A 32 20.87 3.12 17.01
CA ASP A 32 22.26 2.92 16.57
C ASP A 32 22.57 3.62 15.23
N ASN A 33 21.57 3.79 14.36
CA ASN A 33 21.72 4.46 13.07
C ASN A 33 20.46 5.25 12.69
N PRO A 34 20.24 6.43 13.29
CA PRO A 34 19.04 7.22 13.06
C PRO A 34 18.94 7.73 11.62
N GLY A 35 20.08 7.98 10.96
CA GLY A 35 20.12 8.42 9.57
C GLY A 35 19.62 7.35 8.60
N PHE A 36 20.05 6.09 8.80
CA PHE A 36 19.57 4.95 8.01
C PHE A 36 18.06 4.72 8.19
N MET A 37 17.57 4.74 9.43
CA MET A 37 16.15 4.54 9.72
C MET A 37 15.30 5.66 9.10
N ALA A 38 15.67 6.91 9.29
CA ALA A 38 14.98 8.05 8.70
C ALA A 38 14.95 7.97 7.17
N THR A 39 16.07 7.57 6.56
CA THR A 39 16.18 7.41 5.11
C THR A 39 15.27 6.29 4.61
N THR A 40 15.31 5.13 5.26
CA THR A 40 14.49 3.96 4.89
C THR A 40 13.00 4.28 4.97
N ILE A 41 12.55 4.88 6.07
CA ILE A 41 11.13 5.22 6.29
C ILE A 41 10.68 6.27 5.27
N THR A 42 11.40 7.38 5.15
CA THR A 42 11.02 8.48 4.25
C THR A 42 11.04 8.04 2.79
N LEU A 43 12.04 7.26 2.35
CA LEU A 43 12.08 6.76 0.96
C LEU A 43 10.94 5.77 0.68
N ALA A 44 10.65 4.87 1.63
CA ALA A 44 9.57 3.90 1.47
C ALA A 44 8.20 4.57 1.32
N ILE A 45 7.90 5.56 2.16
CA ILE A 45 6.65 6.33 2.05
C ILE A 45 6.69 7.22 0.81
N GLY A 46 7.79 7.94 0.58
CA GLY A 46 7.90 8.89 -0.53
C GLY A 46 7.76 8.23 -1.90
N ILE A 47 8.37 7.06 -2.10
CA ILE A 47 8.24 6.30 -3.34
C ILE A 47 6.84 5.68 -3.47
N HIS A 48 6.25 5.20 -2.38
CA HIS A 48 4.86 4.72 -2.38
C HIS A 48 3.90 5.82 -2.89
N GLU A 49 3.98 7.02 -2.30
CA GLU A 49 3.15 8.15 -2.71
C GLU A 49 3.50 8.69 -4.11
N LEU A 50 4.76 8.62 -4.52
CA LEU A 50 5.16 8.98 -5.88
C LEU A 50 4.43 8.12 -6.93
N PHE A 51 4.28 6.82 -6.67
CA PHE A 51 3.59 5.92 -7.59
C PHE A 51 2.11 6.27 -7.69
N HIS A 52 1.46 6.59 -6.58
CA HIS A 52 0.09 7.13 -6.57
C HIS A 52 0.00 8.43 -7.38
N LEU A 53 0.92 9.36 -7.17
CA LEU A 53 0.98 10.64 -7.88
C LEU A 53 1.03 10.41 -9.40
N LEU A 54 1.96 9.57 -9.86
CA LEU A 54 2.11 9.22 -11.26
C LEU A 54 0.86 8.53 -11.82
N ALA A 55 0.20 7.67 -11.04
CA ALA A 55 -1.02 7.00 -11.48
C ALA A 55 -2.20 7.97 -11.64
N PHE A 56 -2.38 8.93 -10.72
CA PHE A 56 -3.36 10.01 -10.88
C PHE A 56 -3.07 10.86 -12.13
N GLU A 57 -1.79 11.19 -12.38
CA GLU A 57 -1.42 11.95 -13.58
C GLU A 57 -1.66 11.17 -14.88
N SER A 58 -1.45 9.86 -14.87
CA SER A 58 -1.68 8.99 -16.04
C SER A 58 -3.14 8.98 -16.52
N VAL A 59 -4.09 9.30 -15.64
CA VAL A 59 -5.52 9.45 -15.96
C VAL A 59 -5.96 10.91 -16.12
N GLY A 60 -4.99 11.83 -16.23
CA GLY A 60 -5.24 13.25 -16.49
C GLY A 60 -5.76 14.04 -15.28
N MET A 61 -5.61 13.51 -14.07
CA MET A 61 -5.91 14.23 -12.83
C MET A 61 -4.66 14.90 -12.30
N LYS A 62 -4.80 16.15 -11.86
CA LYS A 62 -3.72 16.81 -11.14
C LYS A 62 -3.84 16.42 -9.67
N SER A 63 -2.72 16.01 -9.09
CA SER A 63 -2.62 15.58 -7.70
C SER A 63 -1.38 16.19 -7.05
N TYR A 64 -1.33 16.10 -5.73
CA TYR A 64 -0.14 16.34 -4.95
C TYR A 64 0.05 15.18 -3.98
N ALA A 65 1.30 14.97 -3.60
CA ALA A 65 1.70 13.94 -2.67
C ALA A 65 2.50 14.59 -1.54
N LEU A 66 2.29 14.12 -0.32
CA LEU A 66 2.99 14.59 0.88
C LEU A 66 3.47 13.38 1.67
N VAL A 67 4.68 13.50 2.23
CA VAL A 67 5.20 12.59 3.25
C VAL A 67 5.05 13.28 4.60
N HIS A 68 4.46 12.58 5.57
CA HIS A 68 4.28 13.06 6.93
C HIS A 68 4.68 11.99 7.96
N PRO A 69 4.86 12.34 9.25
CA PRO A 69 5.38 11.40 10.25
C PRO A 69 4.47 10.21 10.56
N LEU A 70 3.20 10.29 10.15
CA LEU A 70 2.20 9.23 10.33
C LEU A 70 1.98 8.41 9.05
N GLY A 71 2.66 8.72 7.94
CA GLY A 71 2.46 8.06 6.65
C GLY A 71 2.63 8.98 5.45
N GLY A 72 2.00 8.62 4.35
CA GLY A 72 1.93 9.42 3.14
C GLY A 72 0.49 9.73 2.77
N ILE A 73 0.30 10.78 1.99
CA ILE A 73 -1.00 11.05 1.39
C ILE A 73 -0.82 11.57 -0.03
N THR A 74 -1.52 10.95 -0.96
CA THR A 74 -1.67 11.43 -2.33
C THR A 74 -3.12 11.65 -2.65
N VAL A 75 -3.46 12.89 -3.01
CA VAL A 75 -4.84 13.25 -3.35
C VAL A 75 -4.89 14.15 -4.58
N PRO A 76 -5.95 14.08 -5.38
CA PRO A 76 -6.24 15.07 -6.41
C PRO A 76 -6.41 16.47 -5.81
N PHE A 77 -6.07 17.52 -6.57
CA PHE A 77 -6.44 18.88 -6.18
C PHE A 77 -7.97 19.01 -6.08
N LYS A 78 -8.46 19.90 -5.22
CA LYS A 78 -9.91 20.13 -5.02
C LYS A 78 -10.69 20.33 -6.32
N THR A 79 -10.10 21.02 -7.30
CA THR A 79 -10.71 21.25 -8.62
C THR A 79 -10.81 20.00 -9.50
N GLU A 80 -10.13 18.93 -9.13
CA GLU A 80 -10.01 17.68 -9.89
C GLU A 80 -10.73 16.51 -9.19
N ILE A 81 -11.17 16.66 -7.93
CA ILE A 81 -11.84 15.60 -7.15
C ILE A 81 -13.03 15.02 -7.91
N GLN A 82 -13.81 15.86 -8.61
CA GLN A 82 -14.97 15.38 -9.38
C GLN A 82 -14.59 14.37 -10.48
N LYS A 83 -13.36 14.44 -11.01
CA LYS A 83 -12.88 13.50 -12.03
C LYS A 83 -12.68 12.11 -11.46
N ILE A 84 -12.43 11.95 -10.16
CA ILE A 84 -12.24 10.64 -9.54
C ILE A 84 -13.50 9.78 -9.69
N TYR A 85 -14.68 10.39 -9.57
CA TYR A 85 -15.98 9.75 -9.74
C TYR A 85 -16.30 9.38 -11.20
N GLN A 86 -15.46 9.80 -12.14
CA GLN A 86 -15.60 9.49 -13.57
C GLN A 86 -14.58 8.43 -14.01
N VAL A 87 -13.64 8.04 -13.15
CA VAL A 87 -12.64 7.02 -13.44
C VAL A 87 -13.30 5.64 -13.40
N HIS A 88 -13.11 4.86 -14.45
CA HIS A 88 -13.53 3.46 -14.47
C HIS A 88 -12.90 2.70 -13.29
N TRP A 89 -13.68 1.91 -12.55
CA TRP A 89 -13.23 1.32 -11.28
C TRP A 89 -12.07 0.34 -11.42
N SER A 90 -11.90 -0.29 -12.59
CA SER A 90 -10.67 -1.02 -12.93
C SER A 90 -9.40 -0.14 -12.90
N ARG A 91 -9.47 1.11 -13.38
CA ARG A 91 -8.32 2.02 -13.32
C ARG A 91 -8.13 2.54 -11.90
N TYR A 92 -9.22 2.79 -11.20
CA TYR A 92 -9.20 3.18 -9.80
C TYR A 92 -8.55 2.10 -8.90
N SER A 93 -8.84 0.82 -9.15
CA SER A 93 -8.16 -0.31 -8.49
C SER A 93 -6.66 -0.31 -8.77
N GLY A 94 -6.26 0.01 -10.01
CA GLY A 94 -4.86 0.20 -10.37
C GLY A 94 -4.21 1.34 -9.59
N ILE A 95 -4.87 2.50 -9.51
CA ILE A 95 -4.39 3.63 -8.70
C ILE A 95 -4.28 3.21 -7.24
N ALA A 96 -5.29 2.57 -6.66
CA ALA A 96 -5.28 2.14 -5.26
C ALA A 96 -4.11 1.20 -4.92
N LEU A 97 -3.70 0.31 -5.83
CA LEU A 97 -2.67 -0.69 -5.53
C LEU A 97 -1.25 -0.32 -6.00
N VAL A 98 -1.07 0.78 -6.73
CA VAL A 98 0.19 1.10 -7.40
C VAL A 98 1.30 1.49 -6.42
N GLY A 99 0.98 2.09 -5.26
CA GLY A 99 1.97 2.47 -4.24
C GLY A 99 2.78 1.27 -3.74
N LEU A 100 2.12 0.11 -3.62
CA LEU A 100 2.71 -1.16 -3.20
C LEU A 100 3.77 -1.67 -4.20
N ILE A 101 3.60 -1.37 -5.49
CA ILE A 101 4.62 -1.67 -6.52
C ILE A 101 5.87 -0.84 -6.27
N GLY A 102 5.71 0.42 -5.86
CA GLY A 102 6.82 1.28 -5.43
C GLY A 102 7.63 0.64 -4.29
N ASN A 103 6.96 0.12 -3.27
CA ASN A 103 7.64 -0.57 -2.16
C ASN A 103 8.37 -1.85 -2.59
N ALA A 104 7.76 -2.66 -3.46
CA ALA A 104 8.41 -3.85 -4.01
C ALA A 104 9.68 -3.48 -4.82
N LEU A 105 9.64 -2.39 -5.59
CA LEU A 105 10.80 -1.90 -6.33
C LEU A 105 11.93 -1.41 -5.42
N ILE A 106 11.62 -0.84 -4.26
CA ILE A 106 12.63 -0.50 -3.24
C ILE A 106 13.34 -1.76 -2.76
N VAL A 107 12.60 -2.81 -2.45
CA VAL A 107 13.20 -4.09 -2.03
C VAL A 107 14.10 -4.67 -3.12
N CYS A 108 13.66 -4.64 -4.38
CA CYS A 108 14.48 -5.06 -5.52
C CYS A 108 15.76 -4.23 -5.65
N ALA A 109 15.63 -2.89 -5.59
CA ALA A 109 16.77 -1.98 -5.66
C ALA A 109 17.77 -2.20 -4.51
N SER A 110 17.27 -2.35 -3.28
CA SER A 110 18.10 -2.63 -2.11
C SER A 110 18.80 -3.98 -2.19
N THR A 111 18.18 -4.99 -2.80
CA THR A 111 18.83 -6.28 -3.05
C THR A 111 20.02 -6.13 -3.99
N ILE A 112 19.88 -5.32 -5.05
CA ILE A 112 20.99 -5.01 -5.98
C ILE A 112 22.11 -4.24 -5.26
N LEU A 113 21.76 -3.26 -4.42
CA LEU A 113 22.73 -2.49 -3.63
C LEU A 113 23.49 -3.38 -2.64
N ASN A 114 22.82 -4.33 -1.99
CA ASN A 114 23.46 -5.32 -1.13
C ASN A 114 24.43 -6.23 -1.90
N GLN A 115 24.03 -6.74 -3.07
CA GLN A 115 24.91 -7.53 -3.94
C GLN A 115 26.14 -6.75 -4.42
N SER A 116 26.02 -5.42 -4.51
CA SER A 116 27.11 -4.51 -4.88
C SER A 116 28.01 -4.12 -3.70
N GLY A 117 27.72 -4.62 -2.49
CA GLY A 117 28.46 -4.32 -1.26
C GLY A 117 28.16 -2.94 -0.67
N LEU A 118 27.12 -2.24 -1.14
CA LEU A 118 26.73 -0.91 -0.65
C LEU A 118 25.77 -0.95 0.54
N LEU A 119 25.15 -2.12 0.79
CA LEU A 119 24.31 -2.38 1.96
C LEU A 119 24.76 -3.68 2.62
N THR A 120 24.77 -3.70 3.94
CA THR A 120 24.94 -4.93 4.71
C THR A 120 23.67 -5.80 4.62
N ASN A 121 23.80 -7.10 4.92
CA ASN A 121 22.64 -8.00 4.97
C ASN A 121 21.62 -7.59 6.04
N GLU A 122 22.11 -7.00 7.14
CA GLU A 122 21.26 -6.49 8.21
C GLU A 122 20.43 -5.29 7.74
N GLU A 123 21.05 -4.32 7.07
CA GLU A 123 20.35 -3.16 6.50
C GLU A 123 19.34 -3.59 5.43
N LEU A 124 19.73 -4.52 4.54
CA LEU A 124 18.80 -5.11 3.57
C LEU A 124 17.59 -5.73 4.29
N SER A 125 17.84 -6.56 5.31
CA SER A 125 16.78 -7.19 6.09
C SER A 125 15.83 -6.15 6.70
N LYS A 126 16.35 -5.05 7.27
CA LYS A 126 15.51 -3.98 7.83
C LYS A 126 14.66 -3.29 6.77
N ILE A 127 15.23 -3.01 5.58
CA ILE A 127 14.49 -2.41 4.45
C ILE A 127 13.39 -3.34 3.95
N VAL A 128 13.70 -4.63 3.78
CA VAL A 128 12.74 -5.67 3.36
C VAL A 128 11.60 -5.76 4.37
N ASN A 129 11.92 -5.83 5.66
CA ASN A 129 10.93 -5.93 6.72
C ASN A 129 10.01 -4.71 6.77
N PHE A 130 10.59 -3.50 6.77
CA PHE A 130 9.82 -2.27 6.82
C PHE A 130 8.89 -2.12 5.61
N ASN A 131 9.37 -2.39 4.39
CA ASN A 131 8.53 -2.34 3.21
C ASN A 131 7.45 -3.42 3.22
N GLY A 132 7.74 -4.63 3.67
CA GLY A 132 6.73 -5.68 3.87
C GLY A 132 5.65 -5.26 4.88
N ALA A 133 6.04 -4.67 6.01
CA ALA A 133 5.13 -4.16 7.03
C ALA A 133 4.27 -2.99 6.51
N LEU A 134 4.88 -2.03 5.82
CA LEU A 134 4.18 -0.90 5.20
C LEU A 134 3.19 -1.38 4.14
N MET A 135 3.60 -2.30 3.26
CA MET A 135 2.70 -2.91 2.27
C MET A 135 1.53 -3.61 2.92
N LEU A 136 1.78 -4.41 3.97
CA LEU A 136 0.73 -5.11 4.71
C LEU A 136 -0.27 -4.13 5.33
N PHE A 137 0.21 -3.03 5.91
CA PHE A 137 -0.64 -1.98 6.48
C PHE A 137 -1.48 -1.28 5.41
N CYS A 138 -0.87 -0.89 4.28
CA CYS A 138 -1.59 -0.28 3.17
C CYS A 138 -2.61 -1.24 2.52
N LEU A 139 -2.37 -2.56 2.56
CA LEU A 139 -3.29 -3.56 2.02
C LEU A 139 -4.46 -3.90 2.95
N LEU A 140 -4.48 -3.43 4.20
CA LEU A 140 -5.63 -3.66 5.08
C LEU A 140 -6.89 -3.07 4.42
N PRO A 141 -8.03 -3.76 4.35
CA PRO A 141 -9.25 -3.22 3.76
C PRO A 141 -10.03 -2.34 4.76
N LEU A 142 -9.35 -1.37 5.37
CA LEU A 142 -9.88 -0.54 6.45
C LEU A 142 -9.51 0.94 6.29
N TRP A 143 -10.38 1.82 6.79
CA TRP A 143 -10.14 3.28 6.83
C TRP A 143 -9.81 3.88 5.46
N GLU A 144 -8.75 4.66 5.33
CA GLU A 144 -8.37 5.33 4.08
C GLU A 144 -7.16 4.67 3.38
N THR A 145 -6.90 3.40 3.69
CA THR A 145 -5.79 2.65 3.10
C THR A 145 -6.06 2.23 1.66
N ASP A 146 -5.00 1.97 0.91
CA ASP A 146 -5.03 1.42 -0.45
C ASP A 146 -5.95 0.18 -0.57
N GLY A 147 -5.87 -0.72 0.41
CA GLY A 147 -6.69 -1.92 0.49
C GLY A 147 -8.17 -1.61 0.65
N HIS A 148 -8.54 -0.57 1.40
CA HIS A 148 -9.93 -0.12 1.49
C HIS A 148 -10.42 0.45 0.16
N LEU A 149 -9.64 1.32 -0.47
CA LEU A 149 -10.01 1.92 -1.76
C LEU A 149 -10.20 0.84 -2.85
N PHE A 150 -9.35 -0.17 -2.85
CA PHE A 150 -9.51 -1.35 -3.70
C PHE A 150 -10.76 -2.15 -3.34
N ALA A 151 -10.95 -2.51 -2.06
CA ALA A 151 -12.09 -3.32 -1.62
C ALA A 151 -13.42 -2.64 -1.95
N LYS A 152 -13.52 -1.33 -1.73
CA LYS A 152 -14.69 -0.54 -2.10
C LYS A 152 -14.98 -0.63 -3.60
N ALA A 153 -13.98 -0.37 -4.44
CA ALA A 153 -14.15 -0.49 -5.89
C ALA A 153 -14.52 -1.90 -6.36
N LEU A 154 -14.03 -2.93 -5.67
CA LEU A 154 -14.36 -4.32 -5.94
C LEU A 154 -15.82 -4.63 -5.61
N PHE A 155 -16.27 -4.35 -4.40
CA PHE A 155 -17.63 -4.67 -3.95
C PHE A 155 -18.67 -3.78 -4.62
N ASP A 156 -18.37 -2.50 -4.85
CA ASP A 156 -19.23 -1.64 -5.68
C ASP A 156 -19.41 -2.22 -7.10
N SER A 157 -18.45 -3.01 -7.62
CA SER A 157 -18.55 -3.65 -8.94
C SER A 157 -19.32 -4.98 -8.95
N ILE A 158 -19.71 -5.53 -7.81
CA ILE A 158 -20.30 -6.87 -7.68
C ILE A 158 -21.80 -6.74 -7.42
N PRO A 159 -22.65 -7.63 -7.99
CA PRO A 159 -24.06 -7.63 -7.64
C PRO A 159 -24.26 -8.00 -6.16
N GLU A 160 -25.11 -7.26 -5.44
CA GLU A 160 -25.37 -7.40 -3.99
C GLU A 160 -25.50 -8.86 -3.49
N HIS A 161 -26.24 -9.69 -4.21
CA HIS A 161 -26.43 -11.11 -3.87
C HIS A 161 -25.12 -11.95 -3.91
N GLN A 162 -24.04 -11.42 -4.49
CA GLN A 162 -22.74 -12.06 -4.63
C GLN A 162 -21.68 -11.49 -3.69
N ASP A 163 -21.92 -10.36 -3.01
CA ASP A 163 -20.89 -9.71 -2.19
C ASP A 163 -20.43 -10.59 -1.04
N MET A 164 -21.36 -11.13 -0.27
CA MET A 164 -21.03 -12.02 0.84
C MET A 164 -20.39 -13.34 0.40
N PRO A 165 -20.89 -14.03 -0.65
CA PRO A 165 -20.17 -15.16 -1.24
C PRO A 165 -18.73 -14.83 -1.67
N VAL A 166 -18.52 -13.69 -2.33
CA VAL A 166 -17.17 -13.26 -2.76
C VAL A 166 -16.31 -12.94 -1.54
N ALA A 167 -16.80 -12.16 -0.58
CA ALA A 167 -16.08 -11.82 0.64
C ALA A 167 -15.67 -13.07 1.43
N HIS A 168 -16.49 -14.12 1.47
CA HIS A 168 -16.13 -15.41 2.04
C HIS A 168 -15.01 -16.10 1.28
N ALA A 169 -15.07 -16.16 -0.05
CA ALA A 169 -14.00 -16.72 -0.85
C ALA A 169 -12.67 -15.97 -0.61
N LEU A 170 -12.70 -14.64 -0.59
CA LEU A 170 -11.53 -13.82 -0.33
C LEU A 170 -11.00 -14.01 1.11
N THR A 171 -11.90 -14.17 2.08
CA THR A 171 -11.56 -14.49 3.47
C THR A 171 -10.80 -15.81 3.56
N VAL A 172 -11.25 -16.86 2.86
CA VAL A 172 -10.56 -18.16 2.84
C VAL A 172 -9.14 -18.02 2.28
N VAL A 173 -8.97 -17.25 1.20
CA VAL A 173 -7.65 -16.98 0.61
C VAL A 173 -6.76 -16.21 1.58
N ALA A 174 -7.28 -15.16 2.24
CA ALA A 174 -6.54 -14.40 3.24
C ALA A 174 -6.09 -15.29 4.42
N VAL A 175 -7.00 -16.12 4.96
CA VAL A 175 -6.69 -17.07 6.03
C VAL A 175 -5.63 -18.08 5.61
N ALA A 176 -5.67 -18.56 4.36
CA ALA A 176 -4.63 -19.45 3.84
C ALA A 176 -3.26 -18.77 3.79
N ILE A 177 -3.17 -17.53 3.30
CA ILE A 177 -1.91 -16.77 3.24
C ILE A 177 -1.33 -16.57 4.64
N PHE A 178 -2.13 -16.05 5.58
CA PHE A 178 -1.66 -15.81 6.94
C PHE A 178 -1.39 -17.10 7.72
N GLY A 179 -2.19 -18.14 7.49
CA GLY A 179 -2.00 -19.46 8.07
C GLY A 179 -0.65 -20.06 7.65
N ILE A 180 -0.36 -20.07 6.35
CA ILE A 180 0.94 -20.52 5.81
C ILE A 180 2.09 -19.69 6.41
N ALA A 181 1.94 -18.37 6.51
CA ALA A 181 2.96 -17.48 7.05
C ALA A 181 3.27 -17.70 8.54
N VAL A 182 2.25 -18.03 9.34
CA VAL A 182 2.41 -18.42 10.75
C VAL A 182 3.18 -19.74 10.88
N PHE A 183 3.00 -20.70 9.97
CA PHE A 183 3.79 -21.92 9.97
C PHE A 183 5.21 -21.72 9.42
N ALA A 184 5.37 -20.81 8.47
CA ALA A 184 6.65 -20.53 7.81
C ALA A 184 7.56 -19.59 8.61
N SER A 185 7.06 -18.91 9.64
CA SER A 185 7.83 -17.93 10.41
C SER A 185 7.52 -18.00 11.90
N ALA A 186 8.45 -17.52 12.74
CA ALA A 186 8.20 -17.32 14.16
C ALA A 186 7.39 -16.04 14.47
N GLN A 187 6.90 -15.33 13.44
CA GLN A 187 6.17 -14.08 13.58
C GLN A 187 4.66 -14.35 13.56
N THR A 188 3.91 -13.63 14.40
CA THR A 188 2.44 -13.76 14.43
C THR A 188 1.79 -12.82 13.42
N PHE A 189 0.87 -13.37 12.63
CA PHE A 189 0.04 -12.61 11.69
C PHE A 189 -1.43 -12.60 12.10
N ALA A 190 -1.76 -13.02 13.33
CA ALA A 190 -3.14 -13.14 13.78
C ALA A 190 -3.89 -11.80 13.71
N VAL A 191 -3.31 -10.71 14.20
CA VAL A 191 -3.97 -9.39 14.19
C VAL A 191 -4.13 -8.84 12.77
N PRO A 192 -3.09 -8.73 11.93
CA PRO A 192 -3.27 -8.30 10.54
C PRO A 192 -4.26 -9.18 9.77
N GLY A 193 -4.21 -10.51 9.97
CA GLY A 193 -5.14 -11.43 9.33
C GLY A 193 -6.60 -11.20 9.73
N LEU A 194 -6.86 -11.00 11.02
CA LEU A 194 -8.19 -10.64 11.51
C LEU A 194 -8.67 -9.31 10.93
N LEU A 195 -7.80 -8.30 10.82
CA LEU A 195 -8.14 -7.01 10.23
C LEU A 195 -8.46 -7.10 8.74
N VAL A 196 -7.74 -7.93 7.98
CA VAL A 196 -8.06 -8.21 6.57
C VAL A 196 -9.43 -8.87 6.43
N VAL A 197 -9.69 -9.93 7.20
CA VAL A 197 -10.97 -10.64 7.17
C VAL A 197 -12.13 -9.72 7.56
N TYR A 198 -11.95 -8.97 8.65
CA TYR A 198 -12.95 -8.02 9.13
C TYR A 198 -13.22 -6.93 8.08
N GLY A 199 -12.18 -6.31 7.53
CA GLY A 199 -12.32 -5.25 6.54
C GLY A 199 -13.00 -5.74 5.26
N LEU A 200 -12.63 -6.91 4.71
CA LEU A 200 -13.31 -7.47 3.53
C LEU A 200 -14.80 -7.65 3.77
N ARG A 201 -15.17 -8.22 4.93
CA ARG A 201 -16.56 -8.41 5.30
C ARG A 201 -17.29 -7.08 5.51
N LYS A 202 -16.65 -6.11 6.17
CA LYS A 202 -17.23 -4.78 6.40
C LYS A 202 -17.56 -4.10 5.07
N ASN A 203 -16.61 -4.05 4.13
CA ASN A 203 -16.82 -3.41 2.83
C ASN A 203 -17.90 -4.13 2.00
N ALA A 204 -18.05 -5.45 2.16
CA ALA A 204 -19.11 -6.21 1.50
C ALA A 204 -20.51 -5.98 2.09
N HIS A 205 -20.64 -5.45 3.32
CA HIS A 205 -21.94 -5.11 3.92
C HIS A 205 -22.33 -3.63 3.72
N GLU A 206 -21.35 -2.77 3.43
CA GLU A 206 -21.52 -1.32 3.29
C GLU A 206 -21.50 -0.89 1.82
N ASP A 207 -21.75 -1.80 0.86
CA ASP A 207 -21.77 -1.49 -0.57
C ASP A 207 -22.95 -0.58 -0.94
N GLU A 208 -22.78 0.27 -1.96
CA GLU A 208 -23.86 1.15 -2.41
C GLU A 208 -24.76 0.44 -3.44
N HIS A 209 -26.06 0.34 -3.16
CA HIS A 209 -27.11 -0.38 -3.94
C HIS A 209 -27.20 -0.08 -5.46
N LEU A 210 -26.51 0.93 -5.97
CA LEU A 210 -26.46 1.26 -7.41
C LEU A 210 -25.26 0.62 -8.15
N GLY A 211 -24.29 0.06 -7.43
CA GLY A 211 -22.90 -0.13 -7.86
C GLY A 211 -22.67 -1.00 -9.11
N SER A 212 -23.14 -2.26 -9.13
CA SER A 212 -22.78 -3.21 -10.19
C SER A 212 -23.36 -2.91 -11.57
N LYS A 213 -24.45 -2.13 -11.63
CA LYS A 213 -25.09 -1.70 -12.89
C LYS A 213 -24.54 -0.37 -13.39
N HIS A 214 -23.64 0.25 -12.63
CA HIS A 214 -23.03 1.51 -13.01
C HIS A 214 -22.10 1.31 -14.22
N ARG A 215 -22.08 2.30 -15.13
CA ARG A 215 -21.25 2.23 -16.36
C ARG A 215 -19.74 2.17 -16.09
N LEU A 216 -19.31 2.49 -14.88
CA LEU A 216 -17.90 2.44 -14.46
C LEU A 216 -17.54 1.11 -13.77
N ALA A 217 -18.51 0.21 -13.58
CA ALA A 217 -18.33 -1.04 -12.88
C ALA A 217 -17.33 -1.96 -13.60
N MET A 218 -16.53 -2.68 -12.81
CA MET A 218 -15.62 -3.66 -13.37
C MET A 218 -16.37 -4.85 -13.96
N THR A 219 -15.93 -5.29 -15.14
CA THR A 219 -16.32 -6.60 -15.68
C THR A 219 -15.81 -7.72 -14.77
N THR A 220 -16.44 -8.90 -14.84
CA THR A 220 -16.01 -10.09 -14.07
C THR A 220 -14.53 -10.41 -14.23
N LYS A 221 -13.99 -10.31 -15.47
CA LYS A 221 -12.56 -10.55 -15.74
C LYS A 221 -11.66 -9.53 -15.02
N GLN A 222 -12.04 -8.25 -15.02
CA GLN A 222 -11.29 -7.20 -14.32
C GLN A 222 -11.33 -7.39 -12.81
N ARG A 223 -12.50 -7.75 -12.24
CA ARG A 223 -12.63 -8.02 -10.80
C ARG A 223 -11.66 -9.11 -10.33
N TRP A 224 -11.65 -10.25 -11.03
CA TRP A 224 -10.75 -11.35 -10.69
C TRP A 224 -9.28 -11.02 -10.92
N PHE A 225 -8.96 -10.28 -11.99
CA PHE A 225 -7.60 -9.80 -12.22
C PHE A 225 -7.09 -8.95 -11.06
N TRP A 226 -7.83 -7.91 -10.65
CA TRP A 226 -7.38 -7.03 -9.56
C TRP A 226 -7.40 -7.71 -8.20
N THR A 227 -8.35 -8.63 -7.97
CA THR A 227 -8.35 -9.49 -6.79
C THR A 227 -7.09 -10.34 -6.72
N ALA A 228 -6.68 -10.95 -7.84
CA ALA A 228 -5.44 -11.72 -7.90
C ALA A 228 -4.21 -10.84 -7.65
N VAL A 229 -4.18 -9.61 -8.21
CA VAL A 229 -3.11 -8.63 -7.96
C VAL A 229 -3.05 -8.25 -6.48
N TYR A 230 -4.19 -7.95 -5.85
CA TYR A 230 -4.26 -7.65 -4.42
C TYR A 230 -3.70 -8.78 -3.56
N PHE A 231 -4.11 -10.02 -3.80
CA PHE A 231 -3.62 -11.18 -3.04
C PHE A 231 -2.17 -11.54 -3.33
N LEU A 232 -1.67 -11.25 -4.54
CA LEU A 232 -0.25 -11.38 -4.86
C LEU A 232 0.58 -10.37 -4.05
N LEU A 233 0.13 -9.11 -4.00
CA LEU A 233 0.79 -8.06 -3.21
C LEU A 233 0.73 -8.36 -1.71
N LEU A 234 -0.39 -8.90 -1.23
CA LEU A 234 -0.53 -9.35 0.17
C LEU A 234 0.42 -10.50 0.49
N SER A 235 0.50 -11.49 -0.38
CA SER A 235 1.45 -12.60 -0.24
C SER A 235 2.90 -12.11 -0.26
N LEU A 236 3.22 -11.14 -1.12
CA LEU A 236 4.55 -10.54 -1.23
C LEU A 236 4.92 -9.76 0.05
N ALA A 237 3.99 -8.96 0.59
CA ALA A 237 4.17 -8.23 1.83
C ALA A 237 4.47 -9.18 3.01
N VAL A 238 3.67 -10.23 3.13
CA VAL A 238 3.85 -11.28 4.15
C VAL A 238 5.15 -12.03 3.95
N PHE A 239 5.50 -12.39 2.71
CA PHE A 239 6.76 -13.04 2.38
C PHE A 239 7.96 -12.18 2.82
N PHE A 240 7.97 -10.88 2.48
CA PHE A 240 9.02 -9.95 2.91
C PHE A 240 9.19 -9.93 4.42
N ILE A 241 8.09 -9.86 5.18
CA ILE A 241 8.13 -9.91 6.64
C ILE A 241 8.71 -11.24 7.14
N CYS A 242 8.31 -12.37 6.56
CA CYS A 242 8.76 -13.71 6.98
C CYS A 242 10.26 -13.94 6.77
N ILE A 243 10.84 -13.42 5.66
CA ILE A 243 12.26 -13.65 5.33
C ILE A 243 13.21 -12.63 5.97
N SER A 244 12.69 -11.69 6.74
CA SER A 244 13.47 -10.59 7.31
C SER A 244 13.30 -10.47 8.82
N GLN A 245 14.33 -9.93 9.48
CA GLN A 245 14.26 -9.57 10.88
C GLN A 245 13.37 -8.33 11.08
N PRO A 246 12.57 -8.29 12.18
CA PRO A 246 11.77 -7.12 12.51
C PRO A 246 12.61 -5.84 12.52
N TRP A 247 12.17 -4.81 11.80
CA TRP A 247 12.95 -3.58 11.63
C TRP A 247 13.21 -2.81 12.94
N TRP A 248 12.43 -3.10 13.99
CA TRP A 248 12.56 -2.51 15.33
C TRP A 248 13.44 -3.33 16.30
N LYS A 249 13.85 -4.54 15.93
CA LYS A 249 14.76 -5.33 16.77
C LYS A 249 16.20 -4.91 16.48
N ILE A 250 16.81 -4.33 17.51
CA ILE A 250 18.23 -4.02 17.70
C ILE A 250 18.62 -4.69 19.02
#